data_AF-X1GPS8-F1
#
_entry.id   AF-X1GPS8-F1
#
_cell.length_a   1.000
_cell.length_b   1.000
_cell.length_c   1.000
_cell.angle_alpha   90.00
_cell.angle_beta   90.00
_cell.angle_gamma   90.00
#
_symmetry.space_group_name_H-M   'P 1'
#
loop_
_entity.id
_entity.type
_entity.pdbx_description
1 polymer ?
#
loop_
_entity_poly.entity_id
_entity_poly.type
_entity_poly.pdbx_seq_one_letter_code
_entity_poly.pdbx_strand_id
1 'polypeptide(L)' 'MDGKVKGFGFVEMGTEEEAAKAIEKLNQGSFKERTIVVNEAKPQRNRSFGGNRSSGNYRNTPKDDLNYKLKKIRRKFK' A
#
# COMPACT_ATOMS: atom_id res chain seq x y z
N MET A 1 -7.64 -19.15 17.01
CA MET A 1 -7.23 -18.55 15.71
C MET A 1 -8.48 -18.46 14.86
N ASP A 2 -9.12 -17.30 14.81
CA ASP A 2 -10.29 -17.10 13.94
C ASP A 2 -9.88 -17.28 12.48
N GLY A 3 -10.30 -18.37 11.85
CA GLY A 3 -10.01 -18.74 10.46
C GLY A 3 -10.72 -17.83 9.44
N LYS A 4 -10.64 -16.51 9.61
CA LYS A 4 -11.20 -15.55 8.67
C LYS A 4 -10.39 -15.61 7.37
N VAL A 5 -11.06 -16.09 6.32
CA VAL A 5 -10.50 -16.11 4.97
C VAL A 5 -10.14 -14.69 4.53
N LYS A 6 -8.97 -14.50 3.93
CA LYS A 6 -8.47 -13.19 3.50
C LYS A 6 -9.15 -12.64 2.23
N GLY A 7 -10.06 -13.40 1.64
CA GLY A 7 -10.81 -13.01 0.44
C GLY A 7 -10.04 -13.11 -0.88
N PHE A 8 -8.93 -13.85 -0.92
CA PHE A 8 -8.18 -14.13 -2.13
C PHE A 8 -7.73 -15.60 -2.16
N GLY A 9 -7.42 -16.10 -3.36
CA GLY A 9 -6.86 -17.42 -3.61
C GLY A 9 -6.04 -17.43 -4.89
N PHE A 10 -5.31 -18.51 -5.11
CA PHE A 10 -4.56 -18.75 -6.33
C PHE A 10 -5.16 -19.96 -7.03
N VAL A 11 -5.27 -19.87 -8.36
CA VAL A 11 -5.76 -20.95 -9.21
C VAL A 11 -4.65 -21.26 -10.20
N GLU A 12 -4.26 -22.52 -10.27
CA GLU A 12 -3.31 -23.03 -11.26
C GLU A 12 -4.10 -23.48 -12.50
N MET A 13 -3.72 -22.97 -13.65
CA MET A 13 -4.31 -23.31 -14.95
C MET A 13 -3.33 -24.21 -15.71
N GLY A 14 -3.86 -25.11 -16.55
CA GLY A 14 -3.01 -26.03 -17.32
C GLY A 14 -2.16 -25.31 -18.38
N THR A 15 -2.62 -24.16 -18.87
CA THR A 15 -1.94 -23.36 -19.89
C THR A 15 -2.11 -21.86 -19.63
N GLU A 16 -1.17 -21.07 -20.17
CA GLU A 16 -1.22 -19.59 -20.09
C GLU A 16 -2.40 -19.01 -20.88
N GLU A 17 -2.76 -19.62 -22.02
CA GLU A 17 -3.91 -19.21 -22.83
C GLU A 17 -5.24 -19.35 -22.07
N GLU A 18 -5.41 -20.44 -21.32
CA GLU A 18 -6.58 -20.64 -20.47
C GLU A 18 -6.64 -19.62 -19.33
N ALA A 19 -5.47 -19.27 -18.77
CA ALA A 19 -5.38 -18.24 -17.75
C ALA A 19 -5.80 -16.86 -18.29
N ALA A 20 -5.33 -16.48 -19.48
CA ALA A 20 -5.71 -15.24 -20.13
C ALA A 20 -7.22 -15.17 -20.41
N LYS A 21 -7.80 -16.23 -20.98
CA LYS A 21 -9.26 -16.33 -21.22
C LYS A 21 -10.07 -16.24 -19.93
N ALA A 22 -9.58 -16.82 -18.84
CA ALA A 22 -10.24 -16.74 -17.54
C ALA A 22 -10.19 -15.30 -16.98
N ILE A 23 -9.05 -14.61 -17.11
CA ILE A 23 -8.91 -13.21 -16.72
C ILE A 23 -9.90 -12.34 -17.50
N GLU A 24 -9.93 -12.44 -18.82
CA GLU A 24 -10.82 -11.62 -19.66
C GLU A 24 -12.31 -11.80 -19.33
N LYS A 25 -12.73 -13.03 -19.03
CA LYS A 25 -14.14 -13.36 -18.79
C LYS A 25 -14.60 -13.09 -17.35
N LEU A 26 -13.71 -13.24 -16.37
CA LEU A 26 -14.07 -13.25 -14.95
C LEU A 26 -13.59 -12.00 -14.20
N ASN A 27 -12.60 -11.27 -14.72
CA ASN A 27 -12.14 -10.05 -14.09
C ASN A 27 -13.25 -9.00 -14.08
N GLN A 28 -13.46 -8.36 -12.93
CA GLN A 28 -14.54 -7.40 -12.68
C GLN A 28 -15.96 -8.00 -12.76
N GLY A 29 -16.07 -9.33 -12.84
CA GLY A 29 -17.36 -10.02 -12.75
C GLY A 29 -17.97 -9.90 -11.35
N SER A 30 -19.30 -9.96 -11.28
CA SER A 30 -20.02 -10.07 -10.02
C SER A 30 -20.12 -11.54 -9.59
N PHE A 31 -19.59 -11.86 -8.42
CA PHE A 31 -19.67 -13.19 -7.82
C PHE A 31 -20.15 -13.08 -6.37
N LYS A 32 -21.29 -13.72 -6.05
CA LYS A 32 -21.90 -13.67 -4.71
C LYS A 32 -22.01 -12.23 -4.17
N GLU A 33 -22.56 -11.34 -5.00
CA GLU A 33 -22.76 -9.90 -4.70
C GLU A 33 -21.46 -9.10 -4.48
N ARG A 34 -20.31 -9.66 -4.86
CA ARG A 34 -19.01 -8.98 -4.77
C ARG A 34 -18.33 -8.97 -6.12
N THR A 35 -17.78 -7.83 -6.50
CA THR A 35 -16.93 -7.73 -7.68
C THR A 35 -15.61 -8.45 -7.39
N ILE A 36 -15.28 -9.45 -8.21
CA ILE A 36 -14.01 -10.17 -8.12
C ILE A 36 -12.99 -9.58 -9.08
N VAL A 37 -11.72 -9.70 -8.73
CA VAL A 37 -10.60 -9.29 -9.58
C VAL A 37 -9.77 -10.52 -9.86
N VAL A 38 -9.56 -10.81 -11.14
CA VAL A 38 -8.76 -11.95 -11.61
C VAL A 38 -7.60 -11.37 -12.38
N ASN A 39 -6.38 -11.70 -11.96
CA ASN A 39 -5.14 -11.22 -12.57
C ASN A 39 -4.13 -12.36 -12.62
N GLU A 40 -3.10 -12.19 -13.44
CA GLU A 40 -1.93 -13.05 -13.45
C GLU A 40 -1.26 -13.07 -12.06
N ALA A 41 -0.92 -14.27 -11.58
CA ALA A 41 -0.34 -14.46 -10.27
C ALA A 41 1.10 -13.94 -10.23
N LYS A 42 1.32 -12.82 -9.55
CA LYS A 42 2.65 -12.26 -9.33
C LYS A 42 3.23 -12.75 -8.00
N PRO A 43 4.55 -13.04 -7.93
CA PRO A 43 5.19 -13.41 -6.68
C PRO A 43 4.95 -12.31 -5.64
N GLN A 44 4.80 -12.72 -4.38
CA GLN A 44 4.55 -11.78 -3.29
C GLN A 44 5.70 -10.78 -3.21
N ARG A 45 5.46 -9.55 -3.63
CA ARG A 45 6.41 -8.46 -3.39
C ARG A 45 6.62 -8.38 -1.88
N ASN A 46 7.88 -8.27 -1.45
CA ASN A 46 8.22 -7.93 -0.08
C ASN A 46 7.59 -6.57 0.24
N ARG A 47 6.34 -6.59 0.72
CA ARG A 47 5.75 -5.46 1.42
C ARG A 47 6.44 -5.47 2.75
N SER A 48 7.55 -4.74 2.85
CA SER A 48 7.97 -4.22 4.13
C SER A 48 6.77 -3.44 4.66
N PHE A 49 5.96 -4.09 5.50
CA PHE A 49 5.03 -3.45 6.42
C PHE A 49 5.85 -2.72 7.49
N GLY A 50 6.84 -1.92 7.04
CA GLY A 50 7.62 -1.01 7.86
C GLY A 50 6.75 0.22 8.08
N GLY A 51 6.01 0.20 9.18
CA GLY A 51 5.28 1.35 9.67
C GLY A 51 6.20 2.57 9.71
N ASN A 52 5.87 3.58 8.91
CA ASN A 52 6.33 4.95 9.12
C ASN A 52 5.20 5.90 8.74
N ARG A 53 4.03 5.65 9.35
CA ARG A 53 2.98 6.67 9.52
C ARG A 53 3.13 7.34 10.88
N SER A 54 4.35 7.69 11.28
CA SER A 54 4.53 8.68 12.34
C SER A 54 4.38 10.07 11.74
N SER A 55 3.14 10.35 11.35
CA SER A 55 2.59 11.69 11.34
C SER A 55 2.85 12.33 12.70
N GLY A 56 3.37 13.56 12.67
CA GLY A 56 3.32 14.47 13.80
C GLY A 56 4.46 14.33 14.80
N ASN A 57 5.48 15.18 14.66
CA ASN A 57 6.08 15.89 15.80
C ASN A 57 6.99 17.06 15.36
N TYR A 58 6.56 17.87 14.38
CA TYR A 58 7.13 19.22 14.17
C TYR A 58 6.42 20.27 15.03
N ARG A 59 6.16 19.98 16.31
CA ARG A 59 5.48 20.92 17.24
C ARG A 59 6.02 20.85 18.66
N ASN A 60 7.34 20.85 18.84
CA ASN A 60 7.98 21.42 20.03
C ASN A 60 9.49 21.57 19.85
N THR A 61 9.92 22.42 18.92
CA THR A 61 11.17 23.16 19.14
C THR A 61 10.80 24.44 19.86
N PRO A 62 11.26 24.70 21.10
CA PRO A 62 11.07 25.97 21.76
C PRO A 62 11.48 27.10 20.81
N LYS A 63 10.53 27.95 20.43
CA LYS A 63 10.81 29.08 19.50
C LYS A 63 11.73 30.13 20.13
N ASP A 64 12.10 29.94 21.39
CA ASP A 64 12.98 30.81 22.17
C ASP A 64 14.43 30.33 22.22
N ASP A 65 14.75 29.15 21.70
CA ASP A 65 16.14 28.67 21.61
C ASP A 65 16.98 29.64 20.76
N LEU A 66 18.17 30.01 21.23
CA LEU A 66 19.09 30.88 20.49
C LEU A 66 19.43 30.28 19.12
N ASN A 67 19.54 28.95 19.04
CA ASN A 67 19.76 28.23 17.79
C ASN A 67 18.56 28.37 16.82
N TYR A 68 17.33 28.46 17.33
CA TYR A 68 16.15 28.74 16.52
C TYR A 68 16.16 30.19 15.99
N LYS A 69 16.51 31.16 16.84
CA LYS A 69 16.63 32.59 16.46
C LYS A 69 17.71 32.80 15.39
N LEU A 70 18.90 32.20 15.57
CA LEU A 70 19.99 32.24 14.59
C LEU A 70 19.60 31.62 13.24
N LYS A 71 18.93 30.46 13.24
CA LYS A 71 18.47 29.79 12.01
C LYS A 71 17.42 30.62 11.27
N LYS A 72 16.52 31.30 12.00
CA LYS A 72 15.51 32.19 11.43
C LYS A 72 16.13 33.46 10.83
N ILE A 73 17.13 34.05 11.50
CA ILE A 73 17.88 35.20 10.99
C ILE A 73 18.63 34.82 9.71
N ARG A 74 19.42 33.75 9.73
CA ARG A 74 20.18 33.28 8.55
C ARG A 74 19.29 33.00 7.34
N ARG A 75 18.06 32.53 7.56
CA ARG A 75 17.07 32.29 6.48
C ARG A 75 16.44 33.57 5.93
N LYS A 76 16.42 34.66 6.70
CA LYS A 76 15.86 35.95 6.27
C LYS A 76 16.80 36.74 5.34
N PHE A 77 18.08 36.38 5.33
CA PHE A 77 19.13 36.99 4.51
C PHE A 77 19.56 36.10 3.32
N LYS A 78 18.70 35.17 2.90
CA LYS A 78 18.84 34.42 1.64
C LYS A 78 17.79 34.88 0.64
#